data_AF-A0A6L3VT97-F1
#
_entry.id   AF-A0A6L3VT97-F1
#
_cell.length_a   1.000
_cell.length_b   1.000
_cell.length_c   1.000
_cell.angle_alpha   90.00
_cell.angle_beta   90.00
_cell.angle_gamma   90.00
#
_symmetry.space_group_name_H-M   'P 1'
#
loop_
_entity.id
_entity.type
_entity.pdbx_description
1 polymer ?
#
loop_
_entity_poly.entity_id
_entity_poly.type
_entity_poly.pdbx_seq_one_letter_code
_entity_poly.pdbx_strand_id
1 'polypeptide(L)'
;MRTDRPYPAAPTHTATNTDSADEELANLRRDFTGHRIWRGVRSDGSLGDWVASLHDPAAGVDPTVIQSSSAALREALVNEAARAEIKRAVNW
;
A
#
# COMPACT_ATOMS: atom_id res chain seq x y z
N MET A 1 -8.38 -29.24 -32.73
CA MET A 1 -9.23 -28.05 -32.89
C MET A 1 -8.83 -27.04 -31.81
N ARG A 2 -8.38 -25.84 -32.19
CA ARG A 2 -8.04 -24.75 -31.27
C ARG A 2 -9.33 -24.20 -30.67
N THR A 3 -9.48 -24.21 -29.36
CA THR A 3 -10.54 -23.46 -28.67
C THR A 3 -10.17 -21.98 -28.72
N ASP A 4 -10.67 -21.28 -29.73
CA ASP A 4 -10.75 -19.83 -29.76
C ASP A 4 -11.79 -19.40 -28.72
N ARG A 5 -11.33 -19.06 -27.52
CA ARG A 5 -12.17 -18.43 -26.52
C ARG A 5 -12.01 -16.93 -26.73
N PRO A 6 -13.02 -16.20 -27.22
CA PRO A 6 -12.90 -14.76 -27.36
C PRO A 6 -12.71 -14.19 -25.95
N TYR A 7 -11.55 -13.57 -25.71
CA TYR A 7 -11.39 -12.72 -24.55
C TYR A 7 -12.48 -11.64 -24.64
N PRO A 8 -13.42 -11.54 -23.68
CA PRO A 8 -14.26 -10.37 -23.62
C PRO A 8 -13.32 -9.16 -23.52
N ALA A 9 -13.56 -8.15 -24.36
CA ALA A 9 -12.81 -6.92 -24.37
C ALA A 9 -12.58 -6.45 -22.93
N ALA A 10 -11.32 -6.14 -22.60
CA ALA A 10 -10.92 -5.70 -21.27
C ALA A 10 -11.94 -4.68 -20.75
N PRO A 11 -12.42 -4.80 -19.50
CA PRO A 11 -13.20 -3.73 -18.93
C PRO A 11 -12.35 -2.47 -19.05
N THR A 12 -12.91 -1.44 -19.67
CA THR A 12 -12.33 -0.10 -19.70
C THR A 12 -12.22 0.36 -18.25
N HIS A 13 -11.12 0.02 -17.59
CA HIS A 13 -10.75 0.61 -16.33
C HIS A 13 -10.70 2.11 -16.55
N THR A 14 -11.47 2.83 -15.75
CA THR A 14 -11.42 4.29 -15.58
C THR A 14 -9.97 4.75 -15.45
N ALA A 15 -9.34 5.09 -16.58
CA ALA A 15 -7.91 5.39 -16.66
C ALA A 15 -7.49 6.49 -15.67
N THR A 16 -8.41 7.39 -15.32
CA THR A 16 -8.17 8.47 -14.37
C THR A 16 -7.97 8.02 -12.92
N ASN A 17 -8.62 6.95 -12.46
CA ASN A 17 -8.59 6.55 -11.04
C ASN A 17 -7.44 5.58 -10.71
N THR A 18 -6.97 4.84 -11.71
CA THR A 18 -5.82 3.93 -11.57
C THR A 18 -4.51 4.69 -11.57
N ASP A 19 -4.36 5.71 -12.44
CA ASP A 19 -3.15 6.54 -12.51
C ASP A 19 -2.91 7.27 -11.18
N SER A 20 -3.93 7.93 -10.64
CA SER A 20 -3.80 8.62 -9.33
C SER A 20 -3.48 7.67 -8.18
N ALA A 21 -4.03 6.45 -8.18
CA ALA A 21 -3.71 5.46 -7.16
C ALA A 21 -2.26 4.93 -7.29
N ASP A 22 -1.70 4.85 -8.50
CA ASP A 22 -0.31 4.47 -8.70
C ASP A 22 0.64 5.59 -8.27
N GLU A 23 0.30 6.86 -8.58
CA GLU A 23 1.05 8.03 -8.10
C GLU A 23 1.07 8.11 -6.56
N GLU A 24 -0.07 7.93 -5.91
CA GLU A 24 -0.15 7.89 -4.44
C GLU A 24 0.68 6.74 -3.86
N LEU A 25 0.65 5.57 -4.49
CA LEU A 25 1.46 4.43 -4.09
C LEU A 25 2.97 4.70 -4.25
N ALA A 26 3.37 5.34 -5.35
CA ALA A 26 4.74 5.75 -5.59
C ALA A 26 5.23 6.76 -4.54
N ASN A 27 4.38 7.72 -4.18
CA ASN A 27 4.68 8.71 -3.13
C ASN A 27 4.87 8.05 -1.77
N LEU A 28 3.97 7.14 -1.37
CA LEU A 28 4.10 6.38 -0.12
C LEU A 28 5.41 5.58 -0.08
N ARG A 29 5.79 4.91 -1.17
CA ARG A 29 7.04 4.14 -1.24
C ARG A 29 8.29 5.01 -1.15
N ARG A 30 8.23 6.24 -1.64
CA ARG A 30 9.32 7.21 -1.54
C ARG A 30 9.48 7.73 -0.10
N ASP A 31 8.37 8.01 0.57
CA ASP A 31 8.39 8.57 1.92
C ASP A 31 8.68 7.51 3.00
N PHE A 32 8.26 6.27 2.80
CA PHE A 32 8.37 5.19 3.80
C PHE A 32 9.24 4.04 3.30
N THR A 33 10.53 4.29 3.11
CA THR A 33 11.49 3.33 2.55
C THR A 33 11.71 2.07 3.41
N GLY A 34 11.45 2.16 4.72
CA GLY A 34 11.50 1.01 5.64
C GLY A 34 10.29 0.07 5.57
N HIS A 35 9.29 0.38 4.73
CA HIS A 35 8.08 -0.42 4.57
C HIS A 35 7.96 -0.95 3.14
N ARG A 36 7.43 -2.16 3.02
CA ARG A 36 6.93 -2.67 1.74
C ARG A 36 5.46 -2.29 1.61
N ILE A 37 5.13 -1.44 0.63
CA ILE A 37 3.78 -0.90 0.45
C ILE A 37 3.15 -1.38 -0.86
N TRP A 38 1.90 -1.83 -0.79
CA TRP A 38 1.12 -2.28 -1.96
C TRP A 38 -0.38 -2.04 -1.79
N ARG A 39 -1.09 -2.17 -2.91
CA ARG A 39 -2.56 -2.18 -2.97
C ARG A 39 -3.06 -3.62 -3.00
N GLY A 40 -4.00 -3.94 -2.13
CA GLY A 40 -4.81 -5.15 -2.27
C GLY A 40 -5.61 -5.09 -3.56
N VAL A 41 -5.79 -6.23 -4.21
CA VAL A 41 -6.66 -6.38 -5.38
C VAL A 41 -7.78 -7.32 -4.98
N ARG A 42 -9.03 -6.88 -5.14
CA ARG A 42 -10.20 -7.70 -4.85
C ARG A 42 -10.42 -8.72 -5.96
N SER A 43 -11.23 -9.74 -5.68
CA SER A 43 -11.53 -10.82 -6.63
C SER A 43 -12.22 -10.34 -7.91
N ASP A 44 -12.85 -9.17 -7.89
CA ASP A 44 -13.47 -8.51 -9.04
C ASP A 44 -12.49 -7.67 -9.87
N GLY A 45 -11.20 -7.68 -9.54
CA GLY A 45 -10.18 -6.84 -10.18
C GLY A 45 -10.20 -5.39 -9.72
N SER A 46 -11.16 -5.03 -8.85
CA SER A 46 -11.17 -3.70 -8.26
C SER A 46 -10.03 -3.56 -7.26
N LEU A 47 -9.56 -2.33 -7.24
CA LEU A 47 -8.48 -1.87 -6.42
C LEU A 47 -9.02 -1.80 -4.95
N GLY A 48 -8.38 -2.51 -4.03
CA GLY A 48 -8.79 -2.74 -2.63
C GLY A 48 -8.00 -1.91 -1.59
N ASP A 49 -7.79 -2.44 -0.39
CA ASP A 49 -7.13 -1.71 0.71
C ASP A 49 -5.64 -1.42 0.45
N TRP A 50 -5.12 -0.43 1.18
CA TRP A 50 -3.72 -0.04 1.19
C TRP A 50 -2.99 -0.77 2.32
N VAL A 51 -1.88 -1.44 1.98
CA VAL A 51 -1.16 -2.29 2.92
C VAL A 51 0.30 -1.85 2.98
N ALA A 52 0.82 -1.74 4.20
CA ALA A 52 2.23 -1.53 4.48
C ALA A 52 2.72 -2.59 5.46
N SER A 53 3.68 -3.41 5.06
CA SER A 53 4.38 -4.30 5.99
C SER A 53 5.75 -3.74 6.32
N LEU A 54 6.09 -3.79 7.60
CA LEU A 54 7.38 -3.35 8.09
C LEU A 54 8.47 -4.28 7.55
N HIS A 55 9.44 -3.71 6.84
CA HIS A 55 10.59 -4.44 6.32
C HIS A 55 11.84 -4.14 7.13
N ASP A 56 12.07 -2.87 7.44
CA ASP A 56 13.12 -2.43 8.35
C ASP A 56 12.55 -2.31 9.77
N PRO A 57 12.95 -3.16 10.74
CA PRO A 57 12.47 -3.08 12.12
C PRO A 57 12.86 -1.77 12.82
N ALA A 58 13.75 -0.97 12.24
CA ALA A 58 14.06 0.37 12.73
C ALA A 58 13.00 1.42 12.40
N ALA A 59 12.20 1.19 11.35
CA ALA A 59 11.33 2.19 10.75
C ALA A 59 9.90 2.22 11.32
N GLY A 60 9.55 1.30 12.22
CA GLY A 60 8.19 1.18 12.76
C GLY A 60 8.10 0.16 13.89
N VAL A 61 6.92 0.05 14.50
CA VAL A 61 6.67 -0.89 15.61
C VAL A 61 5.74 -2.00 15.17
N ASP A 62 4.68 -1.66 14.43
CA ASP A 62 3.69 -2.62 13.97
C ASP A 62 4.13 -3.35 12.68
N PRO A 63 4.01 -4.70 12.64
CA PRO A 63 4.54 -5.50 11.54
C PRO A 63 3.75 -5.33 10.24
N THR A 64 2.46 -5.01 10.29
CA THR A 64 1.62 -4.76 9.10
C THR A 64 0.47 -3.83 9.44
N VAL A 65 0.32 -2.77 8.65
CA VAL A 65 -0.75 -1.77 8.72
C VAL A 65 -1.59 -1.88 7.45
N ILE A 66 -2.92 -1.94 7.61
CA ILE A 66 -3.89 -2.02 6.51
C ILE A 66 -4.89 -0.88 6.69
N GLN A 67 -5.14 -0.10 5.65
CA GLN A 67 -6.08 1.02 5.68
C GLN A 67 -6.86 1.13 4.37
N SER A 68 -8.07 1.68 4.46
CA SER A 68 -8.96 1.80 3.31
C SER A 68 -8.65 3.00 2.39
N SER A 69 -7.75 3.90 2.80
CA SER A 69 -7.27 5.03 2.00
C SER A 69 -5.77 5.27 2.14
N SER A 70 -5.17 5.91 1.13
CA SER A 70 -3.76 6.33 1.08
C SER A 70 -3.42 7.29 2.22
N ALA A 71 -4.29 8.27 2.48
CA ALA A 71 -4.12 9.26 3.54
C ALA A 71 -4.13 8.61 4.93
N ALA A 72 -5.09 7.72 5.20
CA ALA A 72 -5.15 7.00 6.47
C ALA A 72 -3.93 6.09 6.67
N LEU A 73 -3.42 5.49 5.58
CA LEU A 73 -2.18 4.72 5.64
C LEU A 73 -0.98 5.62 5.98
N ARG A 74 -0.87 6.79 5.34
CA ARG A 74 0.20 7.76 5.63
C ARG A 74 0.19 8.18 7.09
N GLU A 75 -0.96 8.59 7.61
CA GLU A 75 -1.10 9.02 9.02
C GLU A 75 -0.72 7.89 9.98
N ALA A 76 -1.15 6.66 9.71
CA ALA A 76 -0.78 5.50 10.51
C ALA A 76 0.74 5.29 10.50
N LEU A 77 1.40 5.35 9.35
CA LEU A 77 2.85 5.16 9.24
C LEU A 77 3.66 6.28 9.93
N VAL A 78 3.18 7.53 9.91
CA VAL A 78 3.79 8.63 10.67
C VAL A 78 3.70 8.39 12.17
N ASN A 79 2.53 7.96 12.65
CA ASN A 79 2.33 7.63 14.07
C ASN A 79 3.22 6.45 14.49
N GLU A 80 3.35 5.43 13.63
CA GLU A 80 4.23 4.28 13.85
C GLU A 80 5.70 4.66 13.96
N ALA A 81 6.18 5.53 13.07
CA ALA A 81 7.56 6.04 13.13
C ALA A 81 7.83 6.80 14.43
N ALA A 82 6.93 7.69 14.84
CA ALA A 82 7.06 8.43 16.10
C ALA A 82 7.12 7.50 17.32
N ARG A 83 6.29 6.44 17.33
CA ARG A 83 6.32 5.42 18.39
C ARG A 83 7.64 4.63 18.39
N ALA A 84 8.19 4.32 17.22
CA ALA A 84 9.47 3.64 17.09
C ALA A 84 10.62 4.49 17.64
N GLU A 85 10.62 5.81 17.38
CA GLU A 85 11.60 6.74 17.94
C GLU A 85 11.53 6.81 19.47
N ILE A 86 10.33 6.91 20.05
CA ILE A 86 10.15 6.91 21.51
C ILE A 86 10.66 5.59 22.11
N LYS A 87 10.31 4.45 21.51
CA LYS A 87 10.74 3.13 21.98
C LYS A 87 12.27 2.99 21.91
N ARG A 88 12.90 3.52 20.85
CA ARG A 88 14.35 3.60 20.75
C ARG A 88 14.92 4.43 21.89
N ALA A 89 14.42 5.63 22.11
CA ALA A 89 14.92 6.55 23.15
C ALA A 89 14.78 6.00 24.58
N VAL A 90 13.74 5.22 24.85
CA VAL A 90 13.52 4.56 26.15
C VAL A 90 14.41 3.33 26.36
N ASN A 91 14.92 2.71 25.29
CA ASN A 91 15.73 1.49 25.36
C ASN A 91 17.25 1.78 25.45
N TRP A 92 17.66 2.95 25.96
CA TRP A 92 19.05 3.32 26.25
C TRP A 92 19.32 3.40 27.75
#